data_AF-A0A1T4S329-F1
#
_entry.id   AF-A0A1T4S329-F1
#
_cell.length_a   1.000
_cell.length_b   1.000
_cell.length_c   1.000
_cell.angle_alpha   90.00
_cell.angle_beta   90.00
_cell.angle_gamma   90.00
#
_symmetry.space_group_name_H-M   'P 1'
#
loop_
_entity.id
_entity.type
_entity.pdbx_description
1 polymer ?
#
loop_
_entity_poly.entity_id
_entity_poly.type
_entity_poly.pdbx_seq_one_letter_code
_entity_poly.pdbx_strand_id
1 'polypeptide(L)' 'MADAAARRDDGDEIERAVDEVLEAAGGDVRRAISGLIRGQQEIAAEVAKAVSAGYVRRRLG' A
#
# COMPACT_ATOMS: atom_id res chain seq x y z
N MET A 1 -0.65 28.15 -4.44
CA MET A 1 0.76 27.71 -4.30
C MET A 1 0.92 26.55 -3.33
N ALA A 2 0.23 26.48 -2.18
CA ALA A 2 0.31 25.36 -1.24
C ALA A 2 -0.05 23.97 -1.85
N ASP A 3 -1.10 23.91 -2.67
CA ASP A 3 -1.60 22.69 -3.32
C ASP A 3 -0.63 22.08 -4.37
N ALA A 4 0.28 22.89 -4.93
CA ALA A 4 1.30 22.40 -5.86
C ALA A 4 2.57 21.89 -5.13
N ALA A 5 2.83 22.40 -3.93
CA ALA A 5 3.94 21.94 -3.09
C ALA A 5 3.61 20.59 -2.42
N ALA A 6 2.37 20.42 -1.93
CA ALA A 6 1.90 19.16 -1.37
C ALA A 6 1.98 18.00 -2.38
N ARG A 7 1.54 18.21 -3.63
CA ARG A 7 1.67 17.20 -4.69
C ARG A 7 3.11 16.84 -5.06
N ARG A 8 4.06 17.76 -4.85
CA ARG A 8 5.49 17.48 -5.06
C ARG A 8 6.03 16.62 -3.93
N ASP A 9 5.66 16.93 -2.69
CA ASP A 9 6.03 16.15 -1.51
C ASP A 9 5.48 14.71 -1.59
N ASP A 10 4.22 14.55 -2.01
CA ASP A 10 3.61 13.24 -2.28
C ASP A 10 4.38 12.46 -3.37
N GLY A 11 4.81 13.14 -4.43
CA GLY A 11 5.62 12.55 -5.49
C GLY A 11 7.00 12.13 -5.00
N ASP A 12 7.67 12.97 -4.22
CA ASP A 12 8.99 12.72 -3.66
C ASP A 12 8.96 11.59 -2.61
N GLU A 13 7.85 11.41 -1.89
CA GLU A 13 7.63 10.26 -1.02
C GLU A 13 7.46 8.96 -1.82
N ILE A 14 6.67 8.99 -2.89
CA ILE A 14 6.47 7.82 -3.76
C ILE A 14 7.78 7.36 -4.40
N GLU A 15 8.57 8.29 -4.95
CA GLU A 15 9.84 7.95 -5.59
C GLU A 15 10.83 7.34 -4.57
N ARG A 16 10.90 7.88 -3.34
CA ARG A 16 11.71 7.28 -2.26
C ARG A 16 11.25 5.86 -1.93
N ALA A 17 9.95 5.62 -1.84
CA ALA A 17 9.42 4.29 -1.59
C ALA A 17 9.72 3.31 -2.73
N VAL A 18 9.75 3.78 -3.99
CA VAL A 18 10.16 2.97 -5.14
C VAL A 18 11.63 2.56 -5.02
N ASP A 19 12.51 3.50 -4.68
CA ASP A 19 13.94 3.22 -4.49
C ASP A 19 14.19 2.21 -3.37
N GLU A 20 13.52 2.37 -2.22
CA GLU A 20 13.61 1.42 -1.09
C GLU A 20 13.17 0.01 -1.49
N VAL A 21 12.09 -0.10 -2.28
CA VAL A 21 11.59 -1.40 -2.76
C VAL A 21 12.57 -2.04 -3.75
N LEU A 22 13.16 -1.26 -4.65
CA LEU A 22 14.16 -1.75 -5.59
C LEU A 22 15.45 -2.19 -4.87
N GLU A 23 15.89 -1.44 -3.87
CA GLU A 23 17.05 -1.79 -3.04
C GLU A 23 16.81 -3.08 -2.27
N ALA A 24 15.64 -3.21 -1.61
CA ALA A 24 15.25 -4.44 -0.90
C ALA A 24 15.14 -5.66 -1.82
N ALA A 25 14.78 -5.44 -3.10
CA ALA A 25 14.76 -6.50 -4.11
C ALA A 25 16.13 -6.81 -4.72
N GLY A 26 17.18 -6.08 -4.35
CA GLY A 26 18.52 -6.21 -4.93
C GLY A 26 18.57 -5.81 -6.42
N GLY A 27 17.71 -4.88 -6.83
CA GLY A 27 17.56 -4.45 -8.22
C GLY A 27 16.72 -5.39 -9.10
N ASP A 28 16.21 -6.51 -8.57
CA ASP A 28 15.31 -7.39 -9.33
C ASP A 28 13.89 -6.79 -9.37
N VAL A 29 13.59 -6.11 -10.47
CA VAL A 29 12.29 -5.48 -10.73
C VAL A 29 11.13 -6.50 -10.66
N ARG A 30 11.34 -7.74 -11.10
CA ARG A 30 10.29 -8.77 -11.10
C ARG A 30 9.96 -9.19 -9.67
N ARG A 31 10.98 -9.30 -8.83
CA ARG A 31 10.83 -9.57 -7.39
C ARG A 31 10.15 -8.42 -6.67
N ALA A 32 10.55 -7.17 -6.95
CA ALA A 32 9.92 -5.96 -6.40
C ALA A 32 8.40 -5.92 -6.70
N ILE A 33 8.03 -6.03 -7.98
CA ILE A 33 6.62 -6.01 -8.40
C ILE A 33 5.82 -7.17 -7.77
N SER A 34 6.41 -8.37 -7.70
CA SER A 34 5.74 -9.51 -7.08
C SER A 34 5.48 -9.29 -5.59
N GLY A 35 6.42 -8.65 -4.88
CA GLY A 35 6.26 -8.28 -3.47
C GLY A 35 5.14 -7.27 -3.27
N LEU A 36 5.11 -6.21 -4.10
CA LEU A 36 4.04 -5.20 -4.06
C LEU A 36 2.66 -5.82 -4.28
N ILE A 37 2.49 -6.67 -5.31
CA ILE A 37 1.22 -7.34 -5.60
C ILE A 37 0.75 -8.18 -4.40
N ARG A 38 1.66 -8.92 -3.75
CA ARG A 38 1.34 -9.72 -2.56
C ARG A 38 0.90 -8.84 -1.39
N GLY A 39 1.64 -7.77 -1.10
CA GLY A 39 1.27 -6.83 -0.03
C GLY A 39 -0.13 -6.22 -0.25
N GLN A 40 -0.45 -5.83 -1.48
CA GLN A 40 -1.78 -5.31 -1.82
C GLN A 40 -2.89 -6.34 -1.61
N GLN A 41 -2.63 -7.62 -1.92
CA GLN A 41 -3.58 -8.71 -1.68
C GLN A 41 -3.78 -8.97 -0.18
N GLU A 42 -2.71 -8.94 0.61
CA GLU A 42 -2.76 -9.09 2.07
C GLU A 42 -3.56 -7.96 2.73
N ILE A 43 -3.30 -6.71 2.33
CA ILE A 43 -4.06 -5.54 2.79
C ILE A 43 -5.54 -5.69 2.41
N ALA A 44 -5.84 -6.07 1.17
CA ALA A 44 -7.22 -6.27 0.72
C ALA A 44 -7.93 -7.36 1.54
N ALA A 45 -7.25 -8.45 1.87
CA ALA A 45 -7.78 -9.52 2.70
C ALA A 45 -8.08 -9.06 4.13
N GLU A 46 -7.16 -8.32 4.76
CA GLU A 46 -7.36 -7.80 6.11
C GLU A 46 -8.48 -6.75 6.17
N VAL A 47 -8.59 -5.88 5.17
CA VAL A 47 -9.71 -4.94 5.05
C VAL A 47 -11.03 -5.70 4.91
N ALA A 48 -11.10 -6.71 4.04
CA ALA A 48 -12.30 -7.52 3.86
C ALA A 48 -12.73 -8.22 5.17
N LYS A 49 -11.76 -8.73 5.93
CA LYS A 49 -12.00 -9.35 7.24
C LYS A 49 -12.51 -8.36 8.28
N ALA A 50 -11.91 -7.16 8.35
CA ALA A 50 -12.36 -6.11 9.26
C ALA A 50 -13.79 -5.65 8.95
N VAL A 51 -14.11 -5.47 7.66
CA VAL A 51 -15.46 -5.13 7.20
C VAL A 51 -16.46 -6.22 7.57
N SER A 52 -16.14 -7.49 7.29
CA SER A 52 -16.99 -8.64 7.64
C SER A 52 -17.27 -8.71 9.14
N ALA A 53 -16.24 -8.56 9.98
CA ALA A 53 -16.40 -8.52 11.43
C ALA A 53 -17.26 -7.34 11.91
N GLY A 54 -17.18 -6.19 11.24
CA GLY A 54 -18.03 -5.02 11.49
C GLY A 54 -19.51 -5.26 11.15
N TYR A 55 -19.79 -5.94 10.03
CA TYR A 55 -21.15 -6.33 9.65
C TYR A 55 -21.75 -7.35 10.62
N VAL A 56 -20.96 -8.33 11.08
CA VAL A 56 -21.42 -9.32 12.08
C VAL A 56 -21.79 -8.65 13.40
N ARG A 57 -20.97 -7.71 13.90
CA ARG A 57 -21.30 -6.96 15.14
C ARG A 57 -22.56 -6.12 15.01
N ARG A 58 -22.80 -5.51 13.84
CA ARG A 58 -23.99 -4.68 13.60
C ARG A 58 -25.29 -5.50 13.45
N ARG A 59 -25.19 -6.79 13.12
CA ARG A 59 -26.36 -7.69 12.99
C ARG A 59 -26.77 -8.35 14.31
N LEU A 60 -25.86 -8.41 15.29
CA LEU A 60 -26.08 -9.06 16.58
C LEU A 60 -26.35 -8.08 17.74
N GLY A 61 -26.32 -6.77 17.49
CA GLY A 61 -26.75 -5.71 18.41
C GLY A 61 -28.05 -5.08 17.95
#